data_AF-A0A5B0MPJ5-F1
#
_entry.id   AF-A0A5B0MPJ5-F1
#
_cell.length_a   1.000
_cell.length_b   1.000
_cell.length_c   1.000
_cell.angle_alpha   90.00
_cell.angle_beta   90.00
_cell.angle_gamma   90.00
#
_symmetry.space_group_name_H-M   'P 1'
#
loop_
_entity.id
_entity.type
_entity.pdbx_description
1 polymer ?
#
loop_
_entity_poly.entity_id
_entity_poly.type
_entity_poly.pdbx_seq_one_letter_code
_entity_poly.pdbx_strand_id
1 'polypeptide(L)'
;MHFSNFSNLPSVVFMLLMVIAGATGLFTCARSHYGYCVFEDRLTIPINYAFGPAFAPQSSTTKNLLSLTCDHSRLPVGTPKGTCCDRSVGDVFFRSDDDPLIVYYDDYNKHGCHEASNTK
;
A
#
# COMPACT_ATOMS: atom_id res chain seq x y z
N MET A 1 -6.91 50.13 4.72
CA MET A 1 -7.62 48.86 4.49
C MET A 1 -6.57 47.77 4.39
N HIS A 2 -6.57 46.86 5.35
CA HIS A 2 -5.53 45.86 5.60
C HIS A 2 -5.88 44.60 4.79
N PHE A 3 -5.29 44.42 3.60
CA PHE A 3 -5.39 43.18 2.83
C PHE A 3 -4.25 42.26 3.27
N SER A 4 -4.50 41.43 4.28
CA SER A 4 -3.58 40.39 4.72
C SER A 4 -4.29 39.04 4.68
N ASN A 5 -3.56 38.02 4.22
CA ASN A 5 -3.75 36.60 4.51
C ASN A 5 -4.56 35.68 3.56
N PHE A 6 -4.86 36.05 2.30
CA PHE A 6 -5.43 35.07 1.36
C PHE A 6 -4.40 34.27 0.53
N SER A 7 -3.13 34.69 0.49
CA SER A 7 -2.13 34.08 -0.42
C SER A 7 -1.43 32.82 0.13
N ASN A 8 -1.54 32.52 1.42
CA ASN A 8 -0.88 31.35 2.02
C ASN A 8 -1.79 30.11 2.12
N LEU A 9 -3.12 30.29 2.09
CA LEU A 9 -4.10 29.21 2.08
C LEU A 9 -3.94 28.23 0.90
N PRO A 10 -3.78 28.68 -0.36
CA PRO A 10 -3.61 27.74 -1.48
C PRO A 10 -2.27 27.00 -1.43
N SER A 11 -1.22 27.61 -0.86
CA SER A 11 0.11 26.98 -0.73
C SER A 11 0.09 25.83 0.28
N VAL A 12 -0.60 26.00 1.42
CA VAL A 12 -0.76 24.93 2.42
C VAL A 12 -1.59 23.77 1.86
N VAL A 13 -2.64 24.07 1.09
CA VAL A 13 -3.47 23.03 0.43
C VAL A 13 -2.65 22.26 -0.61
N PHE A 14 -1.82 22.94 -1.42
CA PHE A 14 -0.94 22.30 -2.38
C PHE A 14 0.14 21.42 -1.72
N MET A 15 0.74 21.89 -0.61
CA MET A 15 1.68 21.07 0.16
C MET A 15 0.99 19.81 0.73
N LEU A 16 -0.24 19.92 1.24
CA LEU A 16 -0.99 18.78 1.76
C LEU A 16 -1.31 17.77 0.65
N LEU A 17 -1.72 18.25 -0.54
CA LEU A 17 -2.03 17.40 -1.69
C LEU A 17 -0.80 16.68 -2.25
N MET A 18 0.36 17.33 -2.27
CA MET A 18 1.63 16.72 -2.68
C MET A 18 2.09 15.61 -1.73
N VAL A 19 1.82 15.73 -0.42
CA VAL A 19 2.15 14.69 0.57
C VAL A 19 1.28 13.45 0.41
N ILE A 20 0.01 13.61 0.00
CA ILE A 20 -0.91 12.49 -0.23
C ILE A 20 -0.53 11.71 -1.51
N ALA A 21 0.07 12.38 -2.50
CA ALA A 21 0.51 11.76 -3.76
C ALA A 21 1.87 11.02 -3.65
N GLY A 22 2.55 11.05 -2.51
CA GLY A 22 3.94 10.61 -2.37
C GLY A 22 4.17 9.19 -1.84
N ALA A 23 3.13 8.40 -1.57
CA ALA A 23 3.28 7.11 -0.87
C ALA A 23 2.86 5.88 -1.67
N THR A 24 2.26 6.03 -2.85
CA THR A 24 2.04 4.91 -3.77
C THR A 24 3.16 4.92 -4.83
N GLY A 25 4.29 4.35 -4.44
CA GLY A 25 5.41 4.10 -5.33
C GLY A 25 5.37 2.67 -5.89
N LEU A 26 6.16 2.43 -6.91
CA LEU A 26 6.52 1.05 -7.25
C LEU A 26 7.26 0.43 -6.07
N PHE A 27 7.00 -0.84 -5.80
CA PHE A 27 7.75 -1.66 -4.85
C PHE A 27 8.15 -2.98 -5.52
N THR A 28 9.16 -3.65 -4.98
CA THR A 28 9.64 -4.91 -5.56
C THR A 28 9.55 -6.05 -4.57
N CYS A 29 9.04 -7.18 -5.06
CA CYS A 29 9.09 -8.46 -4.36
C CYS A 29 9.97 -9.44 -5.12
N ALA A 30 10.58 -10.39 -4.40
CA ALA A 30 11.17 -11.56 -5.07
C ALA A 30 10.09 -12.28 -5.87
N ARG A 31 10.45 -12.84 -7.03
CA ARG A 31 9.50 -13.57 -7.88
C ARG A 31 8.89 -14.81 -7.20
N SER A 32 9.57 -15.34 -6.19
CA SER A 32 9.09 -16.44 -5.34
C SER A 32 8.09 -15.99 -4.26
N HIS A 33 7.92 -14.68 -4.05
CA HIS A 33 7.05 -14.12 -3.01
C HIS A 33 5.72 -13.66 -3.62
N TYR A 34 4.73 -13.52 -2.75
CA TYR A 34 3.42 -12.97 -3.05
C TYR A 34 3.40 -11.50 -2.66
N GLY A 35 3.11 -10.63 -3.63
CA GLY A 35 3.03 -9.19 -3.39
C GLY A 35 1.59 -8.73 -3.20
N TYR A 36 1.38 -7.91 -2.18
CA TYR A 36 0.09 -7.37 -1.79
C TYR A 36 0.19 -5.89 -1.45
N CYS A 37 -0.95 -5.23 -1.46
CA CYS A 37 -1.12 -3.92 -0.85
C CYS A 37 -1.75 -4.11 0.52
N VAL A 38 -1.22 -3.44 1.53
CA VAL A 38 -1.64 -3.65 2.91
C VAL A 38 -1.87 -2.31 3.61
N PHE A 39 -2.98 -2.22 4.33
CA PHE A 39 -3.23 -1.16 5.29
C PHE A 39 -3.12 -1.71 6.72
N GLU A 40 -2.34 -1.03 7.56
CA GLU A 40 -2.18 -1.37 8.99
C GLU A 40 -3.22 -0.63 9.83
N ASP A 41 -4.16 -1.38 10.43
CA ASP A 41 -5.09 -0.83 11.40
C ASP A 41 -4.44 -0.73 12.79
N ARG A 42 -3.75 0.38 13.01
CA ARG A 42 -3.08 0.71 14.28
C ARG A 42 -4.04 1.09 15.41
N LEU A 43 -5.35 1.14 15.16
CA LEU A 43 -6.35 1.33 16.22
C LEU A 43 -6.68 0.03 16.95
N THR A 44 -6.16 -1.10 16.45
CA THR A 44 -6.31 -2.43 17.05
C THR A 44 -4.99 -2.93 17.64
N ILE A 45 -5.06 -3.62 18.78
CA ILE A 45 -3.91 -4.27 19.43
C ILE A 45 -4.31 -5.73 19.76
N PRO A 46 -3.66 -6.75 19.18
CA PRO A 46 -2.60 -6.67 18.17
C PRO A 46 -3.10 -6.03 16.85
N ILE A 47 -2.15 -5.55 16.04
CA ILE A 47 -2.45 -4.84 14.78
C ILE A 47 -3.13 -5.80 13.80
N ASN A 48 -4.18 -5.31 13.14
CA ASN A 48 -4.80 -5.97 12.01
C ASN A 48 -4.29 -5.40 10.69
N TYR A 49 -4.19 -6.25 9.68
CA TYR A 49 -3.73 -5.89 8.34
C TYR A 49 -4.87 -6.13 7.34
N ALA A 50 -5.26 -5.10 6.62
CA ALA A 50 -6.21 -5.22 5.52
C ALA A 50 -5.45 -5.39 4.19
N PHE A 51 -5.60 -6.56 3.58
CA PHE A 51 -4.92 -6.93 2.34
C PHE A 51 -5.79 -6.62 1.12
N GLY A 52 -5.15 -6.03 0.11
CA GLY A 52 -5.68 -5.72 -1.21
C GLY A 52 -4.73 -6.16 -2.33
N PRO A 53 -5.23 -6.24 -3.58
CA PRO A 53 -4.42 -6.68 -4.71
C PRO A 53 -3.33 -5.65 -5.05
N ALA A 54 -2.13 -6.14 -5.34
CA ALA A 54 -1.05 -5.35 -5.94
C ALA A 54 -1.02 -5.58 -7.45
N PHE A 55 -0.69 -4.52 -8.20
CA PHE A 55 -0.74 -4.56 -9.66
C PHE A 55 0.67 -4.52 -10.24
N ALA A 56 0.95 -5.42 -11.19
CA ALA A 56 2.21 -5.40 -11.94
C ALA A 56 2.06 -4.51 -13.19
N PRO A 57 2.80 -3.40 -13.31
CA PRO A 57 2.83 -2.66 -14.57
C PRO A 57 3.47 -3.54 -15.66
N GLN A 58 2.90 -3.49 -16.87
CA GLN A 58 3.14 -4.38 -18.02
C GLN A 58 4.60 -4.63 -18.44
N SER A 59 5.60 -3.92 -17.89
CA SER A 59 7.00 -3.96 -18.37
C SER A 59 8.08 -3.99 -17.26
N SER A 60 7.75 -4.35 -16.02
CA SER A 60 8.71 -4.18 -14.91
C SER A 60 9.08 -5.49 -14.18
N THR A 61 9.53 -6.48 -14.94
CA THR A 61 10.16 -7.69 -14.36
C THR A 61 11.65 -7.67 -14.67
N THR A 62 12.47 -7.29 -13.69
CA THR A 62 13.92 -7.52 -13.74
C THR A 62 14.16 -8.97 -13.33
N LYS A 63 15.19 -9.65 -13.88
CA LYS A 63 15.48 -11.07 -13.57
C LYS A 63 15.42 -11.31 -12.05
N ASN A 64 14.41 -12.07 -11.59
CA ASN A 64 14.09 -12.47 -10.20
C ASN A 64 13.31 -11.48 -9.32
N LEU A 65 12.94 -10.29 -9.81
CA LEU A 65 12.13 -9.32 -9.08
C LEU A 65 10.83 -9.01 -9.83
N LEU A 66 9.73 -8.96 -9.09
CA LEU A 66 8.43 -8.50 -9.54
C LEU A 66 8.21 -7.08 -9.02
N SER A 67 8.13 -6.12 -9.94
CA SER A 67 7.74 -4.75 -9.59
C SER A 67 6.22 -4.64 -9.57
N LEU A 68 5.71 -4.02 -8.52
CA LEU A 68 4.29 -3.93 -8.20
C LEU A 68 3.95 -2.51 -7.75
N THR A 69 2.70 -2.12 -7.88
CA THR A 69 2.19 -0.85 -7.36
C THR A 69 0.87 -1.05 -6.61
N CYS A 70 0.63 -0.15 -5.66
CA CYS A 70 -0.64 0.01 -4.96
C CYS A 70 -1.49 1.17 -5.50
N ASP A 71 -1.10 1.82 -6.60
CA ASP A 71 -1.85 2.95 -7.21
C ASP A 71 -3.30 2.60 -7.59
N HIS A 72 -3.57 1.32 -7.84
CA HIS A 72 -4.91 0.83 -8.19
C HIS A 72 -5.55 0.02 -7.07
N SER A 73 -4.90 -0.08 -5.91
CA SER A 73 -5.48 -0.74 -4.75
C SER A 73 -6.63 0.09 -4.20
N ARG A 74 -7.82 -0.49 -4.16
CA ARG A 74 -9.03 0.17 -3.66
C ARG A 74 -9.30 -0.12 -2.18
N LEU A 75 -8.25 -0.42 -1.40
CA LEU A 75 -8.37 -0.61 0.02
C LEU A 75 -9.11 0.58 0.66
N PRO A 76 -10.18 0.35 1.45
CA PRO A 76 -11.13 1.39 1.84
C PRO A 76 -10.56 2.40 2.85
N VAL A 77 -9.34 2.19 3.35
CA VAL A 77 -8.78 2.99 4.44
C VAL A 77 -7.30 3.32 4.18
N GLY A 78 -6.96 4.60 4.34
CA GLY A 78 -5.60 5.11 4.41
C GLY A 78 -4.79 5.00 3.10
N THR A 79 -3.48 5.15 3.24
CA THR A 79 -2.54 4.93 2.13
C THR A 79 -1.96 3.53 2.24
N PRO A 80 -2.26 2.62 1.29
CA PRO A 80 -1.77 1.26 1.35
C PRO A 80 -0.26 1.21 1.09
N LYS A 81 0.40 0.29 1.78
CA LYS A 81 1.83 0.01 1.63
C LYS A 81 2.04 -1.27 0.85
N GLY A 82 3.10 -1.33 0.06
CA GLY A 82 3.53 -2.58 -0.56
C GLY A 82 4.02 -3.56 0.49
N THR A 83 3.61 -4.82 0.39
CA THR A 83 4.05 -5.92 1.26
C THR A 83 4.39 -7.13 0.43
N CYS A 84 5.47 -7.83 0.79
CA CYS A 84 5.85 -9.11 0.21
C CYS A 84 5.71 -10.22 1.27
N CYS A 85 5.12 -11.35 0.90
CA CYS A 85 4.95 -12.51 1.77
C CYS A 85 5.59 -13.75 1.16
N ASP A 86 6.23 -14.59 1.97
CA ASP A 86 6.82 -15.86 1.54
C ASP A 86 5.73 -16.87 1.12
N ARG A 87 4.53 -16.76 1.71
CA ARG A 87 3.37 -17.63 1.43
C ARG A 87 2.16 -16.79 1.05
N SER A 88 1.28 -17.38 0.24
CA SER A 88 -0.01 -16.76 -0.06
C SER A 88 -0.82 -16.62 1.22
N VAL A 89 -1.40 -15.44 1.42
CA VAL A 89 -2.26 -15.11 2.57
C VAL A 89 -3.74 -15.42 2.25
N GLY A 90 -4.03 -15.78 1.00
CA GLY A 90 -5.36 -16.04 0.50
C GLY A 90 -5.59 -15.39 -0.85
N ASP A 91 -6.79 -15.62 -1.40
CA ASP A 91 -7.17 -15.09 -2.69
C ASP A 91 -7.75 -13.69 -2.56
N VAL A 92 -6.86 -12.70 -2.59
CA VAL A 92 -7.20 -11.28 -2.47
C VAL A 92 -7.76 -10.73 -3.80
N PHE A 93 -7.52 -11.41 -4.93
CA PHE A 93 -7.87 -10.89 -6.26
C PHE A 93 -9.36 -11.07 -6.59
N PHE A 94 -10.01 -12.13 -6.09
CA PHE A 94 -11.45 -12.33 -6.31
C PHE A 94 -12.34 -11.63 -5.29
N ARG A 95 -11.77 -10.91 -4.32
CA ARG A 95 -12.56 -10.15 -3.35
C ARG A 95 -12.99 -8.82 -3.95
N SER A 96 -14.17 -8.35 -3.55
CA SER A 96 -14.60 -7.00 -3.87
C SER A 96 -13.68 -6.00 -3.18
N ASP A 97 -13.49 -4.83 -3.80
CA ASP A 97 -12.71 -3.73 -3.26
C ASP A 97 -13.19 -3.28 -1.86
N ASP A 98 -14.50 -3.39 -1.60
CA ASP A 98 -15.14 -3.06 -0.32
C ASP A 98 -15.03 -4.17 0.74
N ASP A 99 -14.44 -5.33 0.39
CA ASP A 99 -14.32 -6.51 1.24
C ASP A 99 -12.84 -6.96 1.35
N PRO A 100 -11.97 -6.14 1.99
CA PRO A 100 -10.56 -6.47 2.13
C PRO A 100 -10.35 -7.73 2.97
N LEU A 101 -9.29 -8.49 2.67
CA LEU A 101 -8.92 -9.64 3.49
C LEU A 101 -8.25 -9.14 4.78
N ILE A 102 -8.91 -9.30 5.92
CA ILE A 102 -8.36 -8.94 7.23
C ILE A 102 -7.51 -10.08 7.78
N VAL A 103 -6.26 -9.77 8.11
CA VAL A 103 -5.25 -10.72 8.58
C VAL A 103 -4.70 -10.20 9.90
N TYR A 104 -4.73 -11.05 10.93
CA TYR A 104 -4.18 -10.72 12.24
C TYR A 104 -2.65 -10.73 12.24
N TYR A 105 -2.03 -9.99 13.16
CA TYR A 105 -0.57 -9.89 13.29
C TYR A 105 0.17 -11.24 13.30
N ASP A 106 -0.34 -12.24 14.03
CA ASP A 106 0.31 -13.54 14.11
C ASP A 106 0.29 -14.28 12.77
N ASP A 107 -0.82 -14.20 12.04
CA ASP A 107 -0.93 -14.81 10.71
C ASP A 107 -0.06 -14.03 9.70
N TYR A 108 -0.04 -12.71 9.75
CA TYR A 108 0.85 -11.87 8.95
C TYR A 108 2.32 -12.35 9.07
N ASN A 109 2.79 -12.55 10.30
CA ASN A 109 4.14 -13.06 10.56
C ASN A 109 4.32 -14.51 10.10
N LYS A 110 3.33 -15.37 10.34
CA LYS A 110 3.35 -16.78 9.94
C LYS A 110 3.43 -16.98 8.42
N HIS A 111 2.88 -16.05 7.65
CA HIS A 111 2.97 -16.01 6.20
C HIS A 111 4.30 -15.39 5.68
N GLY A 112 5.17 -14.93 6.57
CA GLY A 112 6.45 -14.31 6.22
C GLY A 112 6.28 -12.92 5.61
N CYS A 113 5.18 -12.24 5.90
CA CYS A 113 4.89 -10.93 5.33
C CYS A 113 5.81 -9.85 5.91
N HIS A 114 6.27 -8.95 5.06
CA HIS A 114 7.09 -7.80 5.43
C HIS A 114 6.85 -6.63 4.48
N GLU A 115 6.96 -5.41 5.00
CA GLU A 115 6.84 -4.19 4.20
C GLU A 115 7.90 -4.20 3.09
N ALA A 116 7.45 -4.00 1.86
CA ALA A 116 8.31 -3.97 0.69
C ALA A 116 8.99 -2.60 0.59
N SER A 117 10.25 -2.58 0.14
CA SER A 117 10.92 -1.32 -0.13
C SER A 117 10.39 -0.71 -1.43
N ASN A 118 9.98 0.56 -1.36
CA ASN A 118 9.65 1.33 -2.55
C ASN A 118 10.90 1.51 -3.42
N THR A 119 10.75 1.27 -4.72
CA THR A 119 11.74 1.66 -5.73
C THR A 119 11.59 3.17 -5.97
N LYS A 120 12.66 3.91 -5.66
CA LYS A 120 12.81 5.34 -5.95
C LYS A 120 12.95 5.61 -7.44
#